data_AF-A0A1X2GNG0-F1
#
_entry.id   AF-A0A1X2GNG0-F1
#
_cell.length_a   1.000
_cell.length_b   1.000
_cell.length_c   1.000
_cell.angle_alpha   90.00
_cell.angle_beta   90.00
_cell.angle_gamma   90.00
#
_symmetry.space_group_name_H-M   'P 1'
#
loop_
_entity.id
_entity.type
_entity.pdbx_description
1 polymer ?
#
loop_
_entity_poly.entity_id
_entity_poly.type
_entity_poly.pdbx_seq_one_letter_code
_entity_poly.pdbx_strand_id
1 'polypeptide(L)'
;MVFFGDDTEQDIRLKLVVLDIYNTRLDTRRECKRFVIERNWLDFRQQRLQDRKKSKTEKRIIKNTRVLSRLQTSQDYDSFVHGLVQEYELRHRIAELQEWRSKAGVTTLDDGEAYQAARHDRIARLRTILEASHQRLLLTMNQMPQGNEQLRESLSRKSGLPSPLPPKLPSQSSQASPLIPSCLPTKITPPPVGRKPANPLDISQADGIELLSTEEQTLCSTLRLLPRPYLVIKNTILREYEKQGFLKRRATRALIKIDVNKTSRIYDFFIERGWISAAKKE
;
A
#
# COMPACT_ATOMS: atom_id res chain seq x y z
N MET A 1 27.67 -14.82 45.37
CA MET A 1 28.77 -15.73 44.99
C MET A 1 29.87 -15.53 46.03
N VAL A 2 30.41 -16.61 46.58
CA VAL A 2 31.40 -16.55 47.67
C VAL A 2 32.69 -17.19 47.16
N PHE A 3 33.82 -16.50 47.39
CA PHE A 3 35.15 -17.01 47.11
C PHE A 3 35.69 -17.64 48.40
N PHE A 4 36.26 -18.82 48.27
CA PHE A 4 36.87 -19.57 49.37
C PHE A 4 38.39 -19.61 49.17
N GLY A 5 39.14 -19.73 50.26
CA GLY A 5 40.61 -19.69 50.22
C GLY A 5 41.26 -20.92 49.57
N ASP A 6 40.49 -21.99 49.40
CA ASP A 6 40.84 -23.26 48.77
C ASP A 6 40.34 -23.37 47.31
N ASP A 7 39.70 -22.34 46.76
CA ASP A 7 39.29 -22.32 45.36
C ASP A 7 40.51 -22.44 44.42
N THR A 8 40.41 -23.30 43.41
CA THR A 8 41.44 -23.35 42.37
C THR A 8 41.40 -22.09 41.49
N GLU A 9 42.49 -21.78 40.78
CA GLU A 9 42.52 -20.63 39.86
C GLU A 9 41.40 -20.71 38.80
N GLN A 10 41.03 -21.94 38.40
CA GLN A 10 39.93 -22.19 37.47
C GLN A 10 38.56 -21.85 38.09
N ASP A 11 38.35 -22.20 39.37
CA ASP A 11 37.12 -21.88 40.10
C ASP A 11 36.96 -20.38 40.32
N ILE A 12 38.05 -19.68 40.67
CA ILE A 12 38.06 -18.23 40.80
C ILE A 12 37.72 -17.57 39.46
N ARG A 13 38.35 -18.01 38.36
CA ARG A 13 38.09 -17.50 37.01
C ARG A 13 36.64 -17.73 36.60
N LEU A 14 36.09 -18.90 36.88
CA LEU A 14 34.68 -19.21 36.61
C LEU A 14 33.75 -18.28 37.42
N LYS A 15 34.02 -18.10 38.71
CA LYS A 15 33.25 -17.21 39.58
C LYS A 15 33.28 -15.76 39.09
N LEU A 16 34.43 -15.26 38.63
CA LEU A 16 34.55 -13.94 38.01
C LEU A 16 33.71 -13.82 36.75
N VAL A 17 33.77 -14.79 35.83
CA VAL A 17 32.95 -14.78 34.60
C VAL A 17 31.46 -14.78 34.94
N VAL A 18 31.03 -15.55 35.95
CA VAL A 18 29.63 -15.55 36.40
C VAL A 18 29.22 -14.18 36.97
N LEU A 19 30.08 -13.53 37.75
CA LEU A 19 29.84 -12.17 38.24
C LEU A 19 29.75 -11.16 37.09
N ASP A 20 30.61 -11.25 36.08
CA ASP A 20 30.60 -10.38 34.91
C ASP A 20 29.31 -10.54 34.10
N ILE A 21 28.86 -11.79 33.88
CA ILE A 21 27.58 -12.07 33.21
C ILE A 21 26.42 -11.48 34.02
N TYR A 22 26.44 -11.62 35.35
CA TYR A 22 25.42 -11.05 36.22
C TYR A 22 25.40 -9.53 36.14
N ASN A 23 26.56 -8.87 36.27
CA ASN A 23 26.70 -7.43 36.21
C ASN A 23 26.27 -6.88 34.84
N THR A 24 26.69 -7.52 33.74
CA THR A 24 26.25 -7.16 32.38
C THR A 24 24.73 -7.19 32.23
N ARG A 25 24.08 -8.24 32.77
CA ARG A 25 22.61 -8.33 32.79
C ARG A 25 21.97 -7.25 33.65
N LEU A 26 22.60 -6.93 34.77
CA LEU A 26 22.10 -5.94 35.72
C LEU A 26 22.23 -4.52 35.14
N ASP A 27 23.31 -4.22 34.44
CA ASP A 27 23.52 -2.97 33.72
C ASP A 27 22.54 -2.83 32.55
N THR A 28 22.36 -3.88 31.74
CA THR A 28 21.34 -3.89 30.69
C THR A 28 19.95 -3.57 31.25
N ARG A 29 19.62 -4.14 32.43
CA ARG A 29 18.34 -3.86 33.12
C ARG A 29 18.26 -2.42 33.61
N ARG A 30 19.34 -1.86 34.16
CA ARG A 30 19.41 -0.44 34.57
C ARG A 30 19.23 0.48 33.37
N GLU A 31 19.89 0.19 32.25
CA GLU A 31 19.78 0.96 31.01
C GLU A 31 18.37 0.94 30.44
N CYS A 32 17.74 -0.25 30.38
CA CYS A 32 16.34 -0.36 29.95
C CYS A 32 15.38 0.41 30.86
N LYS A 33 15.56 0.35 32.19
CA LYS A 33 14.76 1.15 33.13
C LYS A 33 14.97 2.65 32.92
N ARG A 34 16.23 3.09 32.83
CA ARG A 34 16.59 4.49 32.58
C ARG A 34 15.96 4.98 31.29
N PHE A 35 16.08 4.22 30.21
CA PHE A 35 15.53 4.55 28.90
C PHE A 35 14.01 4.77 28.91
N VAL A 36 13.26 3.89 29.60
CA VAL A 36 11.79 3.98 29.70
C VAL A 36 11.35 5.15 30.59
N ILE A 37 12.06 5.38 31.69
CA ILE A 37 11.76 6.46 32.64
C ILE A 37 12.07 7.83 32.03
N GLU A 38 13.25 8.00 31.44
CA GLU A 38 13.70 9.27 30.83
C GLU A 38 12.70 9.79 29.78
N ARG A 39 12.07 8.88 29.04
CA ARG A 39 11.10 9.22 27.98
C ARG A 39 9.65 9.30 28.47
N ASN A 40 9.41 9.20 29.78
CA ASN A 40 8.08 9.19 30.39
C ASN A 40 7.11 8.15 29.78
N TRP A 41 7.61 7.00 29.33
CA TRP A 41 6.79 5.94 28.72
C TRP A 41 5.93 5.17 29.73
N LEU A 42 6.07 5.47 31.02
CA LEU A 42 5.21 4.94 32.08
C LEU A 42 3.84 5.64 32.13
N ASP A 43 3.75 6.88 31.63
CA ASP A 43 2.52 7.67 31.66
C ASP A 43 1.64 7.40 30.44
N PHE A 44 1.04 6.21 30.39
CA PHE A 44 0.19 5.76 29.28
C PHE A 44 -0.95 6.72 28.93
N ARG A 45 -1.51 7.43 29.93
CA ARG A 45 -2.56 8.43 29.70
C ARG A 45 -2.03 9.64 28.91
N GLN A 46 -0.86 10.17 29.28
CA GLN A 46 -0.25 11.30 28.59
C GLN A 46 0.21 10.89 27.19
N GLN A 47 0.85 9.72 27.05
CA GLN A 47 1.29 9.19 25.77
C GLN A 47 0.14 9.07 24.77
N ARG A 48 -1.01 8.54 25.21
CA ARG A 48 -2.19 8.37 24.36
C ARG A 48 -2.77 9.71 23.91
N LEU A 49 -2.68 10.75 24.73
CA LEU A 49 -3.12 12.11 24.38
C LEU A 49 -2.17 12.75 23.37
N GLN A 50 -0.85 12.63 23.57
CA GLN A 50 0.15 13.10 22.63
C GLN A 50 -0.01 12.43 21.27
N ASP A 51 -0.16 11.10 21.23
CA ASP A 51 -0.34 10.36 19.99
C ASP A 51 -1.65 10.70 19.26
N ARG A 52 -2.67 11.20 19.96
CA ARG A 52 -3.87 11.75 19.31
C ARG A 52 -3.63 13.08 18.64
N LYS A 53 -2.80 13.95 19.23
CA LYS A 53 -2.47 15.28 18.69
C LYS A 53 -1.58 15.21 17.45
N LYS A 54 -0.76 14.16 17.34
CA LYS A 54 0.20 14.00 16.22
C LYS A 54 -0.48 13.83 14.87
N SER A 55 0.07 14.49 13.86
CA SER A 55 -0.38 14.37 12.46
C SER A 55 -0.12 12.95 11.90
N LYS A 56 -0.78 12.60 10.80
CA LYS A 56 -0.54 11.32 10.11
C LYS A 56 0.89 11.21 9.57
N THR A 57 1.43 12.32 9.07
CA THR A 57 2.80 12.43 8.53
C THR A 57 3.81 12.25 9.65
N GLU A 58 3.64 12.99 10.74
CA GLU A 58 4.45 12.89 11.95
C GLU A 58 4.44 11.47 12.54
N LYS A 59 3.26 10.83 12.64
CA LYS A 59 3.15 9.42 13.07
C LYS A 59 3.96 8.47 12.19
N ARG A 60 3.96 8.69 10.88
CA ARG A 60 4.76 7.89 9.93
C ARG A 60 6.26 8.11 10.14
N ILE A 61 6.69 9.36 10.34
CA ILE A 61 8.08 9.71 10.62
C ILE A 61 8.54 9.07 11.92
N ILE A 62 7.78 9.19 13.00
CA ILE A 62 8.08 8.56 14.29
C ILE A 62 8.17 7.05 14.15
N LYS A 63 7.22 6.42 13.45
CA LYS A 63 7.26 4.96 13.22
C LYS A 63 8.54 4.52 12.53
N ASN A 64 8.98 5.25 11.51
CA ASN A 64 10.18 4.92 10.74
C ASN A 64 11.48 5.20 11.51
N THR A 65 11.51 6.25 12.33
CA THR A 65 12.71 6.69 13.05
C THR A 65 12.82 6.15 14.46
N ARG A 66 11.81 5.43 14.97
CA ARG A 66 11.76 4.93 16.35
C ARG A 66 13.00 4.15 16.77
N VAL A 67 13.66 3.44 15.86
CA VAL A 67 14.89 2.69 16.16
C VAL A 67 16.01 3.63 16.59
N LEU A 68 16.09 4.83 16.00
CA LEU A 68 17.09 5.84 16.30
C LEU A 68 16.91 6.44 17.71
N SER A 69 15.71 6.34 18.29
CA SER A 69 15.46 6.83 19.66
C SER A 69 16.34 6.16 20.71
N ARG A 70 16.90 4.96 20.43
CA ARG A 70 17.83 4.23 21.31
C ARG A 70 19.24 4.79 21.31
N LEU A 71 19.61 5.58 20.29
CA LEU A 71 20.97 6.06 20.08
C LEU A 71 21.18 7.51 20.56
N GLN A 72 20.12 8.17 21.01
CA GLN A 72 20.09 9.59 21.33
C GLN A 72 19.39 9.82 22.68
N THR A 73 19.53 11.01 23.27
CA THR A 73 18.72 11.41 24.44
C THR A 73 17.25 11.61 24.05
N SER A 74 16.35 11.68 25.04
CA SER A 74 14.93 11.97 24.74
C SER A 74 14.75 13.32 24.02
N GLN A 75 15.43 14.36 24.48
CA GLN A 75 15.31 15.71 23.95
C GLN A 75 15.86 15.82 22.51
N ASP A 76 17.00 15.19 22.25
CA ASP A 76 17.60 15.18 20.91
C ASP A 76 16.71 14.45 19.91
N TYR A 77 16.11 13.33 20.32
CA TYR A 77 15.21 12.58 19.47
C TYR A 77 13.93 13.37 19.14
N ASP A 78 13.36 14.07 20.11
CA ASP A 78 12.18 14.92 19.89
C ASP A 78 12.52 16.09 18.93
N SER A 79 13.68 16.71 19.11
CA SER A 79 14.17 17.78 18.23
C SER A 79 14.44 17.27 16.81
N PHE A 80 15.00 16.06 16.70
CA PHE A 80 15.25 15.38 15.42
C PHE A 80 13.94 15.07 14.68
N VAL A 81 12.94 14.50 15.37
CA VAL A 81 11.62 14.21 14.78
C VAL A 81 10.95 15.51 14.34
N HIS A 82 10.98 16.54 15.19
CA HIS A 82 10.43 17.85 14.86
C HIS A 82 11.10 18.46 13.61
N GLY A 83 12.44 18.39 13.52
CA GLY A 83 13.18 18.83 12.34
C GLY A 83 12.78 18.09 11.07
N LEU A 84 12.58 16.76 11.14
CA LEU A 84 12.10 15.97 9.99
C LEU A 84 10.68 16.33 9.57
N VAL A 85 9.79 16.65 10.52
CA VAL A 85 8.43 17.10 10.21
C VAL A 85 8.47 18.45 9.50
N GLN A 86 9.25 19.42 10.02
CA GLN A 86 9.42 20.72 9.39
C GLN A 86 10.02 20.61 7.99
N GLU A 87 11.05 19.78 7.84
CA GLU A 87 11.69 19.56 6.54
C GLU A 87 10.71 18.98 5.52
N TYR A 88 9.90 18.01 5.93
CA TYR A 88 8.83 17.47 5.10
C TYR A 88 7.81 18.54 4.70
N GLU A 89 7.35 19.36 5.65
CA GLU A 89 6.40 20.45 5.39
C GLU A 89 6.96 21.51 4.45
N LEU A 90 8.21 21.90 4.63
CA LEU A 90 8.90 22.85 3.76
C LEU A 90 9.06 22.30 2.35
N ARG A 91 9.51 21.04 2.20
CA ARG A 91 9.61 20.39 0.88
C ARG A 91 8.26 20.30 0.19
N HIS A 92 7.21 19.96 0.94
CA HIS A 92 5.85 19.92 0.41
C HIS A 92 5.40 21.31 -0.05
N ARG A 93 5.62 22.34 0.77
CA ARG A 93 5.27 23.72 0.45
C ARG A 93 6.03 24.23 -0.77
N ILE A 94 7.32 23.94 -0.89
CA ILE A 94 8.12 24.31 -2.06
C ILE A 94 7.55 23.65 -3.32
N ALA A 95 7.22 22.36 -3.26
CA ALA A 95 6.61 21.65 -4.39
C ALA A 95 5.25 22.24 -4.80
N GLU A 96 4.41 22.63 -3.82
CA GLU A 96 3.15 23.34 -4.09
C GLU A 96 3.39 24.68 -4.81
N LEU A 97 4.32 25.50 -4.31
CA LEU A 97 4.63 26.80 -4.91
C LEU A 97 5.21 26.64 -6.33
N GLN A 98 6.02 25.61 -6.57
CA GLN A 98 6.51 25.27 -7.89
C GLN A 98 5.36 24.83 -8.82
N GLU A 99 4.40 24.05 -8.33
CA GLU A 99 3.20 23.66 -9.08
C GLU A 99 2.36 24.89 -9.46
N TRP A 100 2.17 25.84 -8.54
CA TRP A 100 1.45 27.09 -8.80
C TRP A 100 2.09 27.89 -9.94
N ARG A 101 3.42 28.07 -9.89
CA ARG A 101 4.16 28.77 -10.95
C ARG A 101 4.10 28.04 -12.29
N SER A 102 4.31 26.72 -12.27
CA SER A 102 4.39 25.92 -13.50
C SER A 102 3.05 25.68 -14.18
N LYS A 103 1.97 25.45 -13.43
CA LYS A 103 0.66 25.07 -13.99
C LYS A 103 -0.34 26.20 -14.06
N ALA A 104 -0.30 27.14 -13.11
CA ALA A 104 -1.26 28.23 -13.02
C ALA A 104 -0.67 29.59 -13.43
N GLY A 105 0.66 29.68 -13.60
CA GLY A 105 1.34 30.95 -13.88
C GLY A 105 1.26 31.95 -12.73
N VAL A 106 0.87 31.49 -11.52
CA VAL A 106 0.65 32.34 -10.36
C VAL A 106 1.98 32.69 -9.71
N THR A 107 2.26 33.98 -9.56
CA THR A 107 3.53 34.51 -9.02
C THR A 107 3.37 35.22 -7.68
N THR A 108 2.15 35.64 -7.31
CA THR A 108 1.80 36.28 -6.04
C THR A 108 1.29 35.25 -5.03
N LEU A 109 1.45 35.54 -3.73
CA LEU A 109 0.98 34.64 -2.67
C LEU A 109 -0.55 34.66 -2.55
N ASP A 110 -1.17 35.84 -2.64
CA ASP A 110 -2.62 36.03 -2.52
C ASP A 110 -3.39 35.26 -3.62
N ASP A 111 -2.93 35.35 -4.87
CA ASP A 111 -3.55 34.60 -5.98
C ASP A 111 -3.31 33.08 -5.83
N GLY A 112 -2.22 32.71 -5.16
CA GLY A 112 -1.89 31.32 -4.84
C GLY A 112 -2.88 30.69 -3.86
N GLU A 113 -3.28 31.44 -2.83
CA GLU A 113 -4.31 31.03 -1.87
C GLU A 113 -5.67 30.89 -2.53
N ALA A 114 -6.07 31.86 -3.37
CA ALA A 114 -7.29 31.78 -4.17
C ALA A 114 -7.29 30.57 -5.11
N TYR A 115 -6.15 30.30 -5.77
CA TYR A 115 -5.97 29.12 -6.62
C TYR A 115 -6.08 27.82 -5.83
N GLN A 116 -5.49 27.75 -4.63
CA GLN A 116 -5.59 26.58 -3.76
C GLN A 116 -7.03 26.35 -3.28
N ALA A 117 -7.73 27.40 -2.85
CA ALA A 117 -9.12 27.34 -2.43
C ALA A 117 -10.03 26.85 -3.57
N ALA A 118 -9.91 27.45 -4.76
CA ALA A 118 -10.67 27.02 -5.94
C ALA A 118 -10.34 25.58 -6.36
N ARG A 119 -9.08 25.14 -6.24
CA ARG A 119 -8.66 23.76 -6.49
C ARG A 119 -9.26 22.80 -5.47
N HIS A 120 -9.22 23.14 -4.18
CA HIS A 120 -9.85 22.37 -3.11
C HIS A 120 -11.36 22.24 -3.31
N ASP A 121 -12.05 23.34 -3.61
CA ASP A 121 -13.49 23.35 -3.90
C ASP A 121 -13.82 22.46 -5.10
N ARG A 122 -13.03 22.54 -6.17
CA ARG A 122 -13.21 21.69 -7.35
C ARG A 122 -13.06 20.21 -6.99
N ILE A 123 -12.04 19.85 -6.21
CA ILE A 123 -11.82 18.47 -5.76
C ILE A 123 -12.96 18.01 -4.84
N ALA A 124 -13.41 18.85 -3.91
CA ALA A 124 -14.52 18.55 -3.01
C ALA A 124 -15.84 18.34 -3.76
N ARG A 125 -16.15 19.20 -4.75
CA ARG A 125 -17.31 19.04 -5.62
C ARG A 125 -17.25 17.75 -6.42
N LEU A 126 -16.10 17.44 -7.03
CA LEU A 126 -15.90 16.18 -7.77
C LEU A 126 -16.08 14.96 -6.86
N ARG A 127 -15.56 15.01 -5.63
CA ARG A 127 -15.74 13.95 -4.63
C ARG A 127 -17.21 13.77 -4.26
N THR A 128 -17.93 14.87 -4.04
CA THR A 128 -19.37 14.84 -3.71
C THR A 128 -20.18 14.22 -4.85
N ILE A 129 -19.89 14.59 -6.10
CA ILE A 129 -20.52 14.02 -7.29
C ILE A 129 -20.23 12.51 -7.39
N LEU A 130 -18.99 12.10 -7.17
CA LEU A 130 -18.59 10.70 -7.19
C LEU A 130 -19.32 9.90 -6.08
N GLU A 131 -19.37 10.42 -4.86
CA GLU A 131 -20.07 9.80 -3.74
C GLU A 131 -21.58 9.68 -4.01
N ALA A 132 -22.21 10.73 -4.58
CA ALA A 132 -23.61 10.69 -4.98
C ALA A 132 -23.89 9.68 -6.11
N SER A 133 -22.97 9.55 -7.08
CA SER A 133 -23.08 8.53 -8.13
C SER A 133 -22.96 7.11 -7.58
N HIS A 134 -22.09 6.88 -6.60
CA HIS A 134 -21.91 5.60 -5.93
C HIS A 134 -23.15 5.22 -5.12
N GLN A 135 -23.74 6.18 -4.39
CA GLN A 135 -25.01 5.98 -3.68
C GLN A 135 -26.17 5.67 -4.63
N ARG A 136 -26.27 6.38 -5.76
CA ARG A 136 -27.28 6.12 -6.79
C ARG A 136 -27.16 4.70 -7.36
N LEU A 137 -25.93 4.23 -7.62
CA LEU A 137 -25.68 2.87 -8.11
C LEU A 137 -26.07 1.79 -7.09
N LEU A 138 -25.79 2.01 -5.80
CA LEU A 138 -26.22 1.11 -4.72
C LEU A 138 -27.75 1.04 -4.60
N LEU A 139 -28.45 2.17 -4.74
CA LEU A 139 -29.92 2.22 -4.74
C LEU A 139 -30.53 1.50 -5.95
N THR A 140 -29.92 1.63 -7.14
CA THR A 140 -30.34 0.91 -8.34
C THR A 140 -30.14 -0.60 -8.23
N MET A 141 -29.05 -1.06 -7.59
CA MET A 141 -28.84 -2.50 -7.32
C MET A 141 -29.88 -3.07 -6.36
N ASN A 142 -30.39 -2.27 -5.42
CA ASN A 142 -31.41 -2.69 -4.46
C ASN A 142 -32.86 -2.64 -5.00
N GLN A 143 -33.10 -1.98 -6.14
CA GLN A 143 -34.44 -1.85 -6.75
C GLN A 143 -34.68 -2.81 -7.92
N MET A 144 -33.76 -3.74 -8.19
CA MET A 144 -34.05 -4.85 -9.12
C MET A 144 -35.16 -5.72 -8.52
N PRO A 145 -36.31 -5.90 -9.19
CA PRO A 145 -37.39 -6.72 -8.67
C PRO A 145 -36.92 -8.17 -8.56
N GLN A 146 -37.14 -8.77 -7.38
CA GLN A 146 -36.96 -10.20 -7.15
C GLN A 146 -38.07 -10.99 -7.85
N GLY A 147 -38.04 -11.03 -9.19
CA GLY A 147 -38.82 -11.98 -9.97
C GLY A 147 -38.21 -13.38 -9.87
N ASN A 148 -38.52 -14.08 -8.77
CA ASN A 148 -38.44 -15.54 -8.51
C ASN A 148 -37.88 -15.87 -7.13
N GLU A 149 -38.65 -15.52 -6.11
CA GLU A 149 -38.43 -15.96 -4.72
C GLU A 149 -38.68 -17.47 -4.57
N GLN A 150 -39.53 -18.07 -5.41
CA GLN A 150 -39.92 -19.49 -5.34
C GLN A 150 -38.84 -20.49 -5.81
N LEU A 151 -37.79 -20.06 -6.53
CA LEU A 151 -36.72 -20.98 -6.98
C LEU A 151 -35.53 -21.02 -6.01
N ARG A 152 -35.39 -20.02 -5.12
CA ARG A 152 -34.29 -19.94 -4.14
C ARG A 152 -34.56 -20.77 -2.89
N GLU A 153 -35.82 -20.92 -2.50
CA GLU A 153 -36.21 -21.61 -1.27
C GLU A 153 -36.06 -23.15 -1.38
N SER A 154 -36.11 -23.69 -2.59
CA SER A 154 -35.98 -25.12 -2.89
C SER A 154 -34.55 -25.67 -2.71
N LEU A 155 -33.53 -24.81 -2.69
CA LEU A 155 -32.12 -25.21 -2.60
C LEU A 155 -31.52 -25.06 -1.20
N SER A 156 -32.22 -24.41 -0.27
CA SER A 156 -31.68 -24.14 1.08
C SER A 156 -32.06 -25.20 2.14
N ARG A 157 -32.80 -26.26 1.76
CA ARG A 157 -33.21 -27.33 2.69
C ARG A 157 -32.25 -28.52 2.79
N LYS A 158 -31.08 -28.47 2.15
CA LYS A 158 -30.04 -29.52 2.28
C LYS A 158 -28.69 -28.94 2.70
N SER A 159 -28.58 -28.58 3.99
CA SER A 159 -27.40 -28.79 4.84
C SER A 159 -27.57 -27.94 6.10
N GLY A 160 -27.72 -28.59 7.25
CA GLY A 160 -27.63 -27.92 8.54
C GLY A 160 -26.18 -27.63 8.88
N LEU A 161 -25.88 -26.39 9.26
CA LEU A 161 -25.01 -25.92 10.37
C LEU A 161 -24.72 -24.39 10.22
N PRO A 162 -24.27 -23.69 11.29
CA PRO A 162 -24.90 -22.45 11.75
C PRO A 162 -24.39 -21.16 11.10
N SER A 163 -25.27 -20.15 11.16
CA SER A 163 -25.05 -18.73 10.85
C SER A 163 -23.77 -18.16 11.47
N PRO A 164 -22.92 -17.46 10.70
CA PRO A 164 -21.96 -16.52 11.25
C PRO A 164 -22.57 -15.12 11.34
N LEU A 165 -22.51 -14.58 12.55
CA LEU A 165 -22.69 -13.17 12.92
C LEU A 165 -22.01 -12.20 11.93
N PRO A 166 -22.53 -10.96 11.77
CA PRO A 166 -21.94 -9.97 10.90
C PRO A 166 -20.58 -9.48 11.46
N PRO A 167 -19.51 -9.44 10.67
CA PRO A 167 -18.25 -8.87 11.11
C PRO A 167 -18.32 -7.34 11.09
N LYS A 168 -18.24 -6.73 12.29
CA LYS A 168 -17.72 -5.36 12.45
C LYS A 168 -16.25 -5.35 12.05
N LEU A 169 -15.88 -4.64 10.99
CA LEU A 169 -14.48 -4.28 10.74
C LEU A 169 -14.34 -2.85 10.21
N PRO A 170 -13.14 -2.25 10.41
CA PRO A 170 -12.96 -0.85 10.76
C PRO A 170 -12.65 0.03 9.55
N SER A 171 -12.94 1.31 9.76
CA SER A 171 -12.40 2.44 9.02
C SER A 171 -10.87 2.45 9.03
N GLN A 172 -10.26 2.02 7.92
CA GLN A 172 -8.89 2.38 7.58
C GLN A 172 -8.81 2.90 6.16
N SER A 173 -8.33 4.14 6.10
CA SER A 173 -7.97 4.92 4.93
C SER A 173 -6.87 4.25 4.10
N SER A 174 -7.13 4.08 2.81
CA SER A 174 -6.10 3.93 1.79
C SER A 174 -6.39 4.91 0.67
N GLN A 175 -5.39 5.74 0.41
CA GLN A 175 -5.34 6.78 -0.61
C GLN A 175 -5.42 6.16 -2.01
N ALA A 176 -6.29 6.71 -2.86
CA ALA A 176 -6.19 6.57 -4.30
C ALA A 176 -6.78 7.84 -4.95
N SER A 177 -5.91 8.55 -5.67
CA SER A 177 -6.21 9.79 -6.39
C SER A 177 -7.22 9.57 -7.52
N PRO A 178 -8.21 10.46 -7.72
CA PRO A 178 -8.89 10.57 -9.00
C PRO A 178 -8.27 11.69 -9.82
N LEU A 179 -7.74 11.31 -10.98
CA LEU A 179 -7.44 12.20 -12.10
C LEU A 179 -8.73 12.93 -12.52
N ILE A 180 -8.60 14.24 -12.65
CA ILE A 180 -9.58 15.17 -13.24
C ILE A 180 -9.82 14.78 -14.70
N PRO A 181 -11.07 14.86 -15.21
CA PRO A 181 -11.29 15.29 -16.58
C PRO A 181 -11.88 16.70 -16.61
N SER A 182 -11.21 17.57 -17.35
CA SER A 182 -11.72 18.87 -17.79
C SER A 182 -12.80 18.67 -18.85
N CYS A 183 -13.97 19.28 -18.66
CA CYS A 183 -14.90 19.55 -19.75
C CYS A 183 -15.26 21.05 -19.75
N LEU A 184 -14.92 21.73 -20.84
CA LEU A 184 -15.68 22.85 -21.37
C LEU A 184 -16.37 22.39 -22.67
N PRO A 185 -17.47 23.06 -23.07
CA PRO A 185 -18.35 22.60 -24.13
C PRO A 185 -17.80 23.00 -25.52
N THR A 186 -18.23 22.33 -26.59
CA THR A 186 -19.19 22.82 -27.61
C THR A 186 -19.12 21.97 -28.89
N LYS A 187 -20.31 21.82 -29.53
CA LYS A 187 -20.63 21.49 -30.93
C LYS A 187 -20.70 20.02 -31.38
N ILE A 188 -21.85 19.77 -31.98
CA ILE A 188 -22.40 18.53 -32.53
C ILE A 188 -21.71 18.20 -33.86
N THR A 189 -21.21 16.97 -34.00
CA THR A 189 -20.89 16.31 -35.28
C THR A 189 -21.17 14.80 -35.19
N PRO A 190 -21.60 14.15 -36.28
CA PRO A 190 -22.05 12.75 -36.30
C PRO A 190 -20.89 11.76 -36.06
N PRO A 191 -21.18 10.50 -35.68
CA PRO A 191 -20.19 9.60 -35.10
C PRO A 191 -19.18 9.07 -36.14
N PRO A 192 -17.86 9.15 -35.90
CA PRO A 192 -16.91 8.36 -36.65
C PRO A 192 -16.88 6.94 -36.08
N VAL A 193 -17.20 5.99 -36.95
CA VAL A 193 -17.01 4.55 -36.78
C VAL A 193 -15.52 4.27 -36.51
N GLY A 194 -15.24 3.49 -35.45
CA GLY A 194 -13.93 2.90 -35.18
C GLY A 194 -12.99 3.77 -34.35
N ARG A 195 -12.97 3.57 -33.03
CA ARG A 195 -11.83 4.03 -32.21
C ARG A 195 -10.59 3.25 -32.63
N LYS A 196 -9.61 3.94 -33.22
CA LYS A 196 -8.28 3.38 -33.48
C LYS A 196 -7.69 2.84 -32.17
N PRO A 197 -7.05 1.66 -32.16
CA PRO A 197 -6.41 1.15 -30.95
C PRO A 197 -5.36 2.17 -30.50
N ALA A 198 -5.36 2.45 -29.20
CA ALA A 198 -4.49 3.48 -28.64
C ALA A 198 -3.02 3.07 -28.82
N ASN A 199 -2.14 4.03 -29.15
CA ASN A 199 -0.74 3.78 -29.49
C ASN A 199 -0.03 2.86 -28.47
N PRO A 200 0.81 1.92 -28.93
CA PRO A 200 1.57 1.04 -28.05
C PRO A 200 2.42 1.86 -27.07
N LEU A 201 2.56 1.40 -25.83
CA LEU A 201 3.47 2.08 -24.89
C LEU A 201 4.91 1.79 -25.32
N ASP A 202 5.72 2.83 -25.45
CA ASP A 202 7.16 2.66 -25.61
C ASP A 202 7.76 2.25 -24.26
N ILE A 203 8.38 1.08 -24.25
CA ILE A 203 8.93 0.44 -23.05
C ILE A 203 10.45 0.58 -23.01
N SER A 204 11.09 1.13 -24.05
CA SER A 204 12.54 1.10 -24.29
C SER A 204 13.40 1.76 -23.20
N GLN A 205 12.84 2.59 -22.33
CA GLN A 205 13.53 3.30 -21.24
C GLN A 205 13.19 2.77 -19.84
N ALA A 206 12.41 1.69 -19.73
CA ALA A 206 11.98 1.14 -18.45
C ALA A 206 13.01 0.16 -17.84
N ASP A 207 13.19 0.22 -16.53
CA ASP A 207 14.06 -0.72 -15.80
C ASP A 207 13.62 -2.19 -16.01
N GLY A 208 14.54 -3.03 -16.51
CA GLY A 208 14.37 -4.48 -16.61
C GLY A 208 13.94 -5.01 -17.97
N ILE A 209 14.00 -4.22 -19.04
CA ILE A 209 13.74 -4.66 -20.44
C ILE A 209 14.66 -5.80 -20.85
N GLU A 210 15.93 -5.73 -20.46
CA GLU A 210 16.97 -6.71 -20.81
C GLU A 210 16.64 -8.13 -20.34
N LEU A 211 15.75 -8.26 -19.35
CA LEU A 211 15.30 -9.54 -18.79
C LEU A 211 14.08 -10.13 -19.54
N LEU A 212 13.49 -9.38 -20.48
CA LEU A 212 12.34 -9.80 -21.28
C LEU A 212 12.79 -10.20 -22.69
N SER A 213 12.26 -11.31 -23.20
CA SER A 213 12.41 -11.67 -24.61
C SER A 213 11.74 -10.61 -25.51
N THR A 214 12.18 -10.49 -26.77
CA THR A 214 11.61 -9.56 -27.76
C THR A 214 10.09 -9.71 -27.90
N GLU A 215 9.58 -10.94 -27.77
CA GLU A 215 8.16 -11.27 -27.84
C GLU A 215 7.40 -10.90 -26.55
N GLU A 216 8.08 -10.92 -25.41
CA GLU A 216 7.52 -10.43 -24.15
C GLU A 216 7.47 -8.90 -24.13
N GLN A 217 8.46 -8.25 -24.75
CA GLN A 217 8.49 -6.80 -24.92
C GLN A 217 7.33 -6.31 -25.79
N THR A 218 7.04 -6.98 -26.92
CA THR A 218 5.89 -6.64 -27.78
C THR A 218 4.55 -6.86 -27.06
N LEU A 219 4.43 -7.94 -26.28
CA LEU A 219 3.26 -8.19 -25.43
C LEU A 219 3.08 -7.07 -24.40
N CYS A 220 4.14 -6.69 -23.69
CA CYS A 220 4.09 -5.63 -22.69
C CYS A 220 3.73 -4.28 -23.32
N SER A 221 4.26 -3.97 -24.50
CA SER A 221 4.00 -2.73 -25.23
C SER A 221 2.53 -2.64 -25.66
N THR A 222 1.99 -3.75 -26.18
CA THR A 222 0.59 -3.88 -26.60
C THR A 222 -0.37 -3.81 -25.41
N LEU A 223 -0.07 -4.52 -24.32
CA LEU A 223 -0.90 -4.55 -23.11
C LEU A 223 -0.68 -3.34 -22.19
N ARG A 224 0.27 -2.47 -22.56
CA ARG A 224 0.64 -1.29 -21.79
C ARG A 224 1.02 -1.65 -20.35
N LEU A 225 1.93 -2.62 -20.21
CA LEU A 225 2.47 -3.11 -18.94
C LEU A 225 3.96 -2.79 -18.87
N LEU A 226 4.43 -2.30 -17.73
CA LEU A 226 5.87 -2.09 -17.53
C LEU A 226 6.59 -3.43 -17.27
N PRO A 227 7.88 -3.56 -17.62
CA PRO A 227 8.69 -4.76 -17.43
C PRO A 227 8.67 -5.32 -16.01
N ARG A 228 8.89 -4.49 -14.99
CA ARG A 228 8.90 -4.94 -13.58
C ARG A 228 7.58 -5.58 -13.13
N PRO A 229 6.41 -4.92 -13.30
CA PRO A 229 5.11 -5.56 -13.03
C PRO A 229 4.90 -6.86 -13.81
N TYR A 230 5.29 -6.91 -15.08
CA TYR A 230 5.17 -8.12 -15.91
C TYR A 230 5.97 -9.29 -15.35
N LEU A 231 7.21 -9.07 -14.92
CA LEU A 231 8.05 -10.11 -14.32
C LEU A 231 7.45 -10.69 -13.03
N VAL A 232 6.84 -9.83 -12.19
CA VAL A 232 6.13 -10.30 -10.98
C VAL A 232 4.93 -11.17 -11.35
N ILE A 233 4.16 -10.78 -12.36
CA ILE A 233 3.02 -11.55 -12.86
C ILE A 233 3.49 -12.90 -13.41
N LYS A 234 4.52 -12.90 -14.27
CA LYS A 234 5.13 -14.12 -14.84
C LYS A 234 5.54 -15.09 -13.74
N ASN A 235 6.30 -14.63 -12.76
CA ASN A 235 6.74 -15.47 -11.63
C ASN A 235 5.57 -16.01 -10.81
N THR A 236 4.51 -15.23 -10.61
CA THR A 236 3.33 -15.65 -9.86
C THR A 236 2.56 -16.75 -10.59
N ILE A 237 2.36 -16.60 -11.91
CA ILE A 237 1.70 -17.60 -12.75
C ILE A 237 2.49 -18.91 -12.77
N LEU A 238 3.80 -18.83 -13.00
CA LEU A 238 4.66 -20.02 -13.11
C LEU A 238 4.73 -20.78 -11.79
N ARG A 239 4.87 -20.08 -10.66
CA ARG A 239 4.85 -20.73 -9.33
C ARG A 239 3.53 -21.42 -9.03
N GLU A 240 2.40 -20.83 -9.41
CA GLU A 240 1.09 -21.47 -9.20
C GLU A 240 0.86 -22.65 -10.15
N TYR A 241 1.39 -22.58 -11.37
CA TYR A 241 1.38 -23.71 -12.29
C TYR A 241 2.24 -24.87 -11.78
N GLU A 242 3.43 -24.59 -11.24
CA GLU A 242 4.32 -25.60 -10.65
C GLU A 242 3.64 -26.33 -9.47
N LYS A 243 2.87 -25.60 -8.66
CA LYS A 243 2.13 -26.20 -7.53
C LYS A 243 0.93 -27.05 -7.96
N GLN A 244 0.15 -26.59 -8.95
CA GLN A 244 -1.13 -27.20 -9.31
C GLN A 244 -1.03 -28.17 -10.50
N GLY A 245 0.02 -28.06 -11.32
CA GLY A 245 0.24 -28.83 -12.55
C GLY A 245 -0.68 -28.48 -13.72
N PHE A 246 -1.68 -27.62 -13.51
CA PHE A 246 -2.55 -27.06 -14.53
C PHE A 246 -3.05 -25.69 -14.08
N LEU A 247 -3.34 -24.79 -15.00
CA LEU A 247 -3.85 -23.47 -14.66
C LEU A 247 -5.01 -23.06 -15.57
N LYS A 248 -6.19 -22.84 -14.98
CA LYS A 248 -7.38 -22.38 -15.71
C LYS A 248 -7.44 -20.86 -15.76
N ARG A 249 -7.96 -20.31 -16.86
CA ARG A 249 -8.12 -18.85 -17.07
C ARG A 249 -8.82 -18.13 -15.90
N ARG A 250 -9.81 -18.76 -15.26
CA ARG A 250 -10.51 -18.21 -14.08
C ARG A 250 -9.59 -18.11 -12.84
N ALA A 251 -8.73 -19.11 -12.62
CA ALA A 251 -7.77 -19.10 -11.53
C ALA A 251 -6.69 -18.04 -11.76
N THR A 252 -6.17 -17.93 -12.99
CA THR A 252 -5.21 -16.87 -13.36
C THR A 252 -5.75 -15.46 -13.10
N ARG A 253 -7.04 -15.21 -13.41
CA ARG A 253 -7.72 -13.94 -13.10
C ARG A 253 -7.87 -13.68 -11.60
N ALA A 254 -8.05 -14.72 -10.78
CA ALA A 254 -8.14 -14.56 -9.34
C ALA A 254 -6.78 -14.29 -8.69
N LEU A 255 -5.71 -14.86 -9.25
CA LEU A 255 -4.33 -14.69 -8.77
C LEU A 255 -3.78 -13.29 -9.08
N ILE A 256 -4.13 -12.73 -10.23
CA ILE A 256 -3.61 -11.45 -10.69
C ILE A 256 -4.69 -10.38 -10.59
N LYS A 257 -4.51 -9.43 -9.66
CA LYS A 257 -5.44 -8.29 -9.45
C LYS A 257 -5.25 -7.19 -10.51
N ILE A 258 -5.35 -7.54 -11.79
CA ILE A 258 -5.26 -6.63 -12.95
C ILE A 258 -6.51 -6.80 -13.83
N ASP A 259 -6.74 -5.85 -14.73
CA ASP A 259 -7.78 -5.90 -15.76
C ASP A 259 -7.91 -7.29 -16.42
N VAL A 260 -9.15 -7.76 -16.46
CA VAL A 260 -9.54 -9.09 -16.97
C VAL A 260 -9.07 -9.32 -18.41
N ASN A 261 -9.08 -8.27 -19.24
CA ASN A 261 -8.68 -8.35 -20.65
C ASN A 261 -7.17 -8.55 -20.79
N LYS A 262 -6.37 -7.85 -19.98
CA LYS A 262 -4.91 -7.99 -19.96
C LYS A 262 -4.52 -9.38 -19.45
N THR A 263 -5.12 -9.83 -18.35
CA THR A 263 -4.85 -11.15 -17.78
C THR A 263 -5.22 -12.28 -18.75
N SER A 264 -6.28 -12.11 -19.54
CA SER A 264 -6.66 -13.10 -20.56
C SER A 264 -5.61 -13.17 -21.68
N ARG A 265 -5.13 -12.03 -22.18
CA ARG A 265 -4.07 -11.99 -23.21
C ARG A 265 -2.74 -12.55 -22.72
N ILE A 266 -2.35 -12.30 -21.47
CA ILE A 266 -1.15 -12.89 -20.86
C ILE A 266 -1.31 -14.42 -20.76
N TYR A 267 -2.48 -14.89 -20.32
CA TYR A 267 -2.76 -16.32 -20.23
C TYR A 267 -2.67 -17.01 -21.59
N ASP A 268 -3.25 -16.42 -22.62
CA ASP A 268 -3.22 -16.96 -23.97
C ASP A 268 -1.78 -17.02 -24.52
N PHE A 269 -0.96 -15.97 -24.30
CA PHE A 269 0.46 -15.98 -24.65
C PHE A 269 1.25 -17.09 -23.94
N PHE A 270 0.97 -17.34 -22.65
CA PHE A 270 1.68 -18.38 -21.89
C PHE A 270 1.32 -19.78 -22.36
N ILE A 271 0.08 -20.00 -22.83
CA ILE A 271 -0.32 -21.25 -23.48
C ILE A 271 0.36 -21.39 -24.83
N GLU A 272 0.39 -20.33 -25.64
CA GLU A 272 1.04 -20.33 -26.96
C GLU A 272 2.53 -20.65 -26.86
N ARG A 273 3.21 -20.13 -25.82
CA ARG A 273 4.60 -20.44 -25.50
C ARG A 273 4.82 -21.81 -24.85
N GLY A 274 3.75 -22.52 -24.51
CA GLY A 274 3.82 -23.81 -23.82
C GLY A 274 4.34 -23.74 -22.39
N TRP A 275 4.34 -22.56 -21.75
CA TRP A 275 4.81 -22.38 -20.37
C TRP A 275 3.80 -22.87 -19.34
N ILE A 276 2.51 -22.86 -19.71
CA ILE A 276 1.42 -23.36 -18.87
C ILE A 276 0.51 -24.26 -19.71
N SER A 277 -0.12 -25.22 -19.05
CA SER A 277 -1.16 -26.07 -19.63
C SER A 277 -2.53 -25.77 -19.02
N ALA A 278 -3.55 -25.69 -19.88
CA ALA A 278 -4.95 -25.52 -19.45
C ALA A 278 -5.57 -26.81 -18.88
N ALA A 279 -5.00 -27.96 -19.22
CA ALA A 279 -5.43 -29.28 -18.78
C ALA A 279 -4.33 -29.98 -17.99
N LYS A 280 -4.72 -30.77 -16.99
CA LYS A 280 -3.81 -31.65 -16.26
C LYS A 280 -3.34 -32.72 -17.24
N LYS A 281 -2.03 -32.80 -17.52
CA LYS A 281 -1.46 -33.97 -18.18
C LYS A 281 -1.55 -35.12 -17.17
N GLU A 282 -2.27 -36.18 -17.54
CA GLU A 282 -2.25 -37.46 -16.82
C GLU A 282 -0.86 -38.10 -16.90
#